data_AF-A0A212PLK6-F1
#
_entry.id   AF-A0A212PLK6-F1
#
_cell.length_a   1.000
_cell.length_b   1.000
_cell.length_c   1.000
_cell.angle_alpha   90.00
_cell.angle_beta   90.00
_cell.angle_gamma   90.00
#
_symmetry.space_group_name_H-M   'P 1'
#
loop_
_entity.id
_entity.type
_entity.pdbx_description
1 polymer ?
#
loop_
_entity_poly.entity_id
_entity_poly.type
_entity_poly.pdbx_seq_one_letter_code
_entity_poly.pdbx_strand_id
1 'polypeptide(L)'
;MNVEIDTIDEAIDKYVLTRKEKGVQKARERFLAYVYMRHGGDDQREFLGKVRGLTRYYIDYLKVMENPFKGPEVAWFASMVTIAVYSIVLMATEGERTLGICLLAGTLANAWFLLSTVAKKWCDIGVMIAIYREIVELTDKEMAS
;
A
#
# COMPACT_ATOMS: atom_id res chain seq x y z
N MET A 1 -21.48 -3.82 18.94
CA MET A 1 -20.46 -4.61 18.24
C MET A 1 -19.54 -3.78 17.33
N ASN A 2 -19.93 -2.57 16.88
CA ASN A 2 -19.06 -1.71 16.05
C ASN A 2 -18.01 -0.89 16.81
N VAL A 3 -18.25 -0.57 18.10
CA VAL A 3 -17.37 0.32 18.87
C VAL A 3 -15.97 -0.27 19.13
N GLU A 4 -15.84 -1.59 19.27
CA GLU A 4 -14.53 -2.23 19.51
C GLU A 4 -13.63 -2.24 18.27
N ILE A 5 -14.20 -2.51 17.09
CA ILE A 5 -13.46 -2.52 15.82
C ILE A 5 -12.97 -1.10 15.51
N ASP A 6 -13.84 -0.11 15.68
CA ASP A 6 -13.47 1.30 15.50
C ASP A 6 -12.31 1.73 16.43
N THR A 7 -12.25 1.21 17.66
CA THR A 7 -11.13 1.50 18.57
C THR A 7 -9.83 0.80 18.21
N ILE A 8 -9.90 -0.40 17.63
CA ILE A 8 -8.73 -1.16 17.18
C ILE A 8 -8.15 -0.48 15.93
N ASP A 9 -9.00 -0.13 14.97
CA ASP A 9 -8.60 0.61 13.77
C ASP A 9 -8.04 1.99 14.15
N GLU A 10 -8.68 2.70 15.08
CA GLU A 10 -8.16 3.97 15.59
C GLU A 10 -6.75 3.83 16.19
N ALA A 11 -6.50 2.74 16.94
CA ALA A 11 -5.19 2.49 17.55
C ALA A 11 -4.12 2.20 16.49
N ILE A 12 -4.46 1.40 15.47
CA ILE A 12 -3.57 1.09 14.33
C ILE A 12 -3.29 2.37 13.54
N ASP A 13 -4.31 3.15 13.21
CA ASP A 13 -4.17 4.41 12.45
C ASP A 13 -3.33 5.44 13.19
N LYS A 14 -3.53 5.59 14.50
CA LYS A 14 -2.70 6.47 15.34
C LYS A 14 -1.24 6.03 15.37
N TYR A 15 -0.97 4.72 15.41
CA TYR A 15 0.40 4.21 15.30
C TYR A 15 0.99 4.55 13.94
N VAL A 16 0.30 4.24 12.85
CA VAL A 16 0.77 4.48 11.47
C VAL A 16 1.06 5.96 11.23
N LEU A 17 0.15 6.85 11.64
CA LEU A 17 0.32 8.29 11.48
C LEU A 17 1.50 8.81 12.30
N THR A 18 1.60 8.40 13.57
CA THR A 18 2.73 8.78 14.42
C THR A 18 4.05 8.25 13.86
N ARG A 19 4.05 7.04 13.29
CA ARG A 19 5.23 6.41 12.71
C ARG A 19 5.76 7.15 11.49
N LYS A 20 4.86 7.69 10.67
CA LYS A 20 5.17 8.52 9.50
C LYS A 20 5.70 9.90 9.89
N GLU A 21 5.14 10.51 10.93
CA GLU A 21 5.51 11.87 11.36
C GLU A 21 6.72 11.93 12.28
N LYS A 22 6.83 10.98 13.21
CA LYS A 22 7.69 11.07 14.40
C LYS A 22 8.62 9.87 14.60
N GLY A 23 8.57 8.88 13.70
CA GLY A 23 9.44 7.71 13.71
C GLY A 23 8.98 6.56 14.63
N VAL A 24 9.72 5.44 14.58
CA VAL A 24 9.39 4.17 15.28
C VAL A 24 9.19 4.39 16.77
N GLN A 25 10.19 4.97 17.44
CA GLN A 25 10.27 4.97 18.90
C GLN A 25 9.06 5.66 19.53
N LYS A 26 8.72 6.84 19.01
CA LYS A 26 7.59 7.64 19.49
C LYS A 26 6.23 7.03 19.17
N ALA A 27 6.12 6.30 18.06
CA ALA A 27 4.91 5.55 17.71
C ALA A 27 4.68 4.39 18.68
N ARG A 28 5.73 3.63 19.00
CA ARG A 28 5.68 2.53 19.98
C ARG A 28 5.28 3.02 21.36
N GLU A 29 5.96 4.04 21.87
CA GLU A 29 5.65 4.63 23.19
C GLU A 29 4.20 5.08 23.29
N ARG A 30 3.70 5.80 22.28
CA ARG A 30 2.32 6.29 22.26
C ARG A 30 1.29 5.17 22.16
N PHE A 31 1.57 4.14 21.37
CA PHE A 31 0.69 3.00 21.23
C PHE A 31 0.60 2.20 22.53
N LEU A 32 1.74 1.90 23.16
CA LEU A 32 1.74 1.24 24.46
C LEU A 32 1.03 2.08 25.52
N ALA A 33 1.33 3.38 25.60
CA ALA A 33 0.66 4.28 26.53
C ALA A 33 -0.87 4.29 26.31
N TYR A 34 -1.34 4.29 25.06
CA TYR A 34 -2.76 4.19 24.74
C TYR A 34 -3.37 2.85 25.21
N VAL A 35 -2.69 1.74 24.96
CA VAL A 35 -3.13 0.39 25.38
C VAL A 35 -3.22 0.29 26.90
N TYR A 36 -2.17 0.70 27.62
CA TYR A 36 -2.10 0.65 29.08
C TYR A 36 -3.10 1.60 29.78
N MET A 37 -3.43 2.74 29.17
CA MET A 37 -4.41 3.67 29.74
C MET A 37 -5.86 3.24 29.51
N ARG A 38 -6.13 2.51 28.43
CA ARG A 38 -7.50 2.19 27.99
C ARG A 38 -7.97 0.81 28.41
N HIS A 39 -7.05 -0.13 28.67
CA HIS A 39 -7.35 -1.51 29.03
C HIS A 39 -6.48 -1.98 30.22
N GLY A 40 -7.10 -2.57 31.24
CA GLY A 40 -6.40 -3.12 32.40
C GLY A 40 -6.19 -4.64 32.28
N GLY A 41 -4.98 -5.12 32.61
CA GLY A 41 -4.69 -6.54 32.83
C GLY A 41 -5.15 -7.49 31.72
N ASP A 42 -6.20 -8.28 31.97
CA ASP A 42 -6.73 -9.28 31.02
C ASP A 42 -7.33 -8.64 29.76
N ASP A 43 -7.97 -7.47 29.87
CA ASP A 43 -8.51 -6.73 28.72
C ASP A 43 -7.39 -6.26 27.78
N GLN A 44 -6.19 -6.05 28.32
CA GLN A 44 -5.03 -5.62 27.54
C GLN A 44 -4.57 -6.71 26.57
N ARG A 45 -4.46 -7.96 27.05
CA ARG A 45 -4.04 -9.09 26.23
C ARG A 45 -5.09 -9.42 25.17
N GLU A 46 -6.37 -9.32 25.50
CA GLU A 46 -7.44 -9.50 24.51
C GLU A 46 -7.39 -8.41 23.43
N PHE A 47 -7.28 -7.13 23.83
CA PHE A 47 -7.18 -6.01 22.88
C PHE A 47 -5.97 -6.16 21.95
N LEU A 48 -4.79 -6.47 22.52
CA LEU A 48 -3.57 -6.74 21.76
C LEU A 48 -3.74 -7.92 20.79
N GLY A 49 -4.40 -9.00 21.22
CA GLY A 49 -4.75 -10.12 20.35
C GLY A 49 -5.60 -9.70 19.15
N LYS A 50 -6.60 -8.84 19.37
CA LYS A 50 -7.44 -8.28 18.30
C LYS A 50 -6.66 -7.36 17.35
N VAL A 51 -5.82 -6.45 17.89
CA VAL A 51 -4.93 -5.60 17.08
C VAL A 51 -4.01 -6.44 16.20
N ARG A 52 -3.39 -7.49 16.75
CA ARG A 52 -2.54 -8.41 15.98
C ARG A 52 -3.33 -9.10 14.87
N GLY A 53 -4.52 -9.61 15.17
CA GLY A 53 -5.38 -10.28 14.20
C GLY A 53 -5.71 -9.37 13.02
N LEU A 54 -6.17 -8.15 13.31
CA LEU A 54 -6.55 -7.17 12.30
C LEU A 54 -5.35 -6.66 11.49
N THR A 55 -4.22 -6.42 12.15
CA THR A 55 -2.99 -6.00 11.48
C THR A 55 -2.44 -7.09 10.55
N ARG A 56 -2.51 -8.36 10.94
CA ARG A 56 -2.17 -9.50 10.06
C ARG A 56 -3.10 -9.59 8.86
N TYR A 57 -4.40 -9.39 9.09
CA TYR A 57 -5.36 -9.31 8.00
C TYR A 57 -5.01 -8.21 7.00
N TYR A 58 -4.65 -7.01 7.47
CA TYR A 58 -4.19 -5.92 6.60
C TYR A 58 -2.89 -6.24 5.86
N ILE A 59 -1.94 -6.93 6.49
CA ILE A 59 -0.73 -7.41 5.82
C ILE A 59 -1.07 -8.36 4.69
N ASP A 60 -1.93 -9.36 4.94
CA ASP A 60 -2.26 -10.37 3.94
C ASP A 60 -3.09 -9.78 2.80
N TYR A 61 -3.99 -8.85 3.10
CA TYR A 61 -4.69 -8.05 2.09
C TYR A 61 -3.70 -7.23 1.23
N LEU A 62 -2.75 -6.53 1.85
CA LEU A 62 -1.77 -5.74 1.12
C LEU A 62 -0.82 -6.60 0.27
N LYS A 63 -0.44 -7.80 0.72
CA LYS A 63 0.34 -8.75 -0.10
C LYS A 63 -0.41 -9.17 -1.38
N VAL A 64 -1.73 -9.29 -1.32
CA VAL A 64 -2.52 -9.56 -2.53
C VAL A 64 -2.45 -8.38 -3.49
N MET A 65 -2.48 -7.15 -2.95
CA MET A 65 -2.35 -5.92 -3.72
C MET A 65 -0.91 -5.59 -4.15
N GLU A 66 0.09 -6.21 -3.53
CA GLU A 66 1.51 -6.00 -3.85
C GLU A 66 1.83 -6.45 -5.27
N ASN A 67 1.06 -7.39 -5.85
CA ASN A 67 1.29 -7.84 -7.21
C ASN A 67 0.92 -6.73 -8.22
N PRO A 68 1.90 -6.05 -8.84
CA PRO A 68 1.63 -4.96 -9.77
C PRO A 68 0.93 -5.45 -11.05
N PHE A 69 0.90 -6.77 -11.28
CA PHE A 69 0.31 -7.38 -12.45
C PHE A 69 -1.18 -7.74 -12.34
N LYS A 70 -1.80 -7.57 -11.17
CA LYS A 70 -3.22 -7.91 -10.96
C LYS A 70 -4.18 -6.71 -11.06
N GLY A 71 -3.65 -5.52 -11.31
CA GLY A 71 -4.42 -4.29 -11.39
C GLY A 71 -4.85 -3.91 -12.81
N PRO A 72 -5.83 -2.98 -12.95
CA PRO A 72 -6.23 -2.39 -14.22
C PRO A 72 -5.06 -1.73 -14.99
N GLU A 73 -3.98 -1.38 -14.28
CA GLU A 73 -2.76 -0.82 -14.86
C GLU A 73 -2.13 -1.75 -15.91
N VAL A 74 -2.24 -3.08 -15.76
CA VAL A 74 -1.75 -4.04 -16.78
C VAL A 74 -2.57 -4.00 -18.05
N ALA A 75 -3.90 -3.98 -17.91
CA ALA A 75 -4.78 -3.88 -19.07
C ALA A 75 -4.50 -2.60 -19.85
N TRP A 76 -4.27 -1.50 -19.13
CA TRP A 76 -3.91 -0.23 -19.72
C TRP A 76 -2.53 -0.26 -20.40
N PHE A 77 -1.54 -0.92 -19.79
CA PHE A 77 -0.22 -1.13 -20.41
C PHE A 77 -0.33 -1.96 -21.70
N ALA A 78 -1.13 -3.03 -21.72
CA ALA A 78 -1.36 -3.83 -22.92
C ALA A 78 -1.99 -3.02 -24.07
N SER A 79 -2.93 -2.13 -23.75
CA SER A 79 -3.49 -1.17 -24.72
C SER A 79 -2.41 -0.25 -25.30
N MET A 80 -1.50 0.26 -24.47
CA MET A 80 -0.39 1.09 -24.96
C MET A 80 0.56 0.32 -25.89
N VAL A 81 0.85 -0.94 -25.60
CA VAL A 81 1.66 -1.79 -26.51
C VAL A 81 0.98 -1.91 -27.87
N THR A 82 -0.33 -2.09 -27.89
CA THR A 82 -1.11 -2.19 -29.13
C THR A 82 -1.07 -0.88 -29.93
N ILE A 83 -1.25 0.26 -29.26
CA ILE A 83 -1.17 1.59 -29.88
C ILE A 83 0.24 1.88 -30.40
N ALA A 84 1.28 1.47 -29.67
CA ALA A 84 2.67 1.63 -30.11
C ALA A 84 2.95 0.85 -31.40
N VAL A 85 2.49 -0.41 -31.49
CA VAL A 85 2.61 -1.21 -32.72
C VAL A 85 1.87 -0.55 -33.88
N TYR A 86 0.63 -0.10 -33.65
CA TYR A 86 -0.15 0.61 -34.67
C TYR A 86 0.53 1.91 -35.14
N SER A 87 1.13 2.65 -34.21
CA SER A 87 1.86 3.89 -34.51
C SER A 87 3.07 3.62 -35.42
N ILE A 88 3.78 2.51 -35.21
CA ILE A 88 4.91 2.08 -36.06
C ILE A 88 4.41 1.76 -37.48
N VAL A 89 3.25 1.10 -37.61
CA VAL A 89 2.63 0.82 -38.92
C VAL A 89 2.28 2.13 -39.64
N LEU A 90 1.67 3.10 -38.95
CA LEU A 90 1.35 4.42 -39.52
C LEU A 90 2.60 5.19 -39.98
N MET A 91 3.74 5.01 -39.31
CA MET A 91 5.01 5.64 -39.70
C MET A 91 5.58 5.12 -41.02
N ALA A 92 5.15 3.93 -41.47
CA ALA A 92 5.55 3.33 -42.74
C ALA A 92 4.77 3.91 -43.94
N THR A 93 3.62 4.54 -43.72
CA THR A 93 2.80 5.19 -44.74
C THR A 93 3.13 6.69 -44.82
N GLU A 94 3.56 7.18 -45.99
CA GLU A 94 4.04 8.56 -46.16
C GLU A 94 3.03 9.64 -45.75
N GLY A 95 1.73 9.42 -46.02
CA GLY A 95 0.66 10.37 -45.70
C GLY A 95 0.32 10.48 -44.21
N GLU A 96 0.65 9.45 -43.41
CA GLU A 96 0.24 9.36 -41.99
C GLU A 96 1.45 9.35 -41.04
N ARG A 97 2.66 9.53 -41.56
CA ARG A 97 3.90 9.44 -40.78
C ARG A 97 3.94 10.36 -39.58
N THR A 98 3.50 11.60 -39.72
CA THR A 98 3.42 12.59 -38.63
C THR A 98 2.43 12.16 -37.54
N LEU A 99 1.29 11.56 -37.91
CA LEU A 99 0.33 11.01 -36.95
C LEU A 99 0.95 9.85 -36.16
N GLY A 100 1.64 8.94 -36.85
CA GLY A 100 2.36 7.84 -36.21
C GLY A 100 3.41 8.31 -35.21
N ILE A 101 4.20 9.34 -35.55
CA ILE A 101 5.19 9.93 -34.63
C ILE A 101 4.51 10.54 -33.38
N CYS A 102 3.44 11.32 -33.58
CA CYS A 102 2.70 11.94 -32.48
C CYS A 102 2.08 10.89 -31.54
N LEU A 103 1.46 9.86 -32.09
CA LEU A 103 0.85 8.76 -31.32
C LEU A 103 1.92 7.98 -30.54
N LEU A 104 3.06 7.68 -31.16
CA LEU A 104 4.15 6.97 -30.49
C LEU A 104 4.73 7.80 -29.34
N ALA A 105 4.98 9.09 -29.55
CA ALA A 105 5.49 9.99 -28.52
C ALA A 105 4.52 10.10 -27.32
N GLY A 106 3.22 10.28 -27.60
CA GLY A 106 2.20 10.30 -26.55
C GLY A 106 2.07 8.98 -25.80
N THR A 107 2.20 7.85 -26.52
CA THR A 107 2.16 6.51 -25.92
C THR A 107 3.36 6.28 -25.00
N LEU A 108 4.56 6.66 -25.42
CA LEU A 108 5.77 6.53 -24.60
C LEU A 108 5.70 7.39 -23.33
N ALA A 109 5.25 8.64 -23.45
CA ALA A 109 5.08 9.54 -22.30
C ALA A 109 4.08 8.97 -21.28
N ASN A 110 2.94 8.47 -21.77
CA ASN A 110 1.94 7.85 -20.91
C ASN A 110 2.44 6.53 -20.29
N ALA A 111 3.18 5.70 -21.04
CA ALA A 111 3.73 4.45 -20.53
C ALA A 111 4.72 4.72 -19.40
N TRP A 112 5.58 5.73 -19.56
CA TRP A 112 6.50 6.18 -18.52
C TRP A 112 5.77 6.66 -17.27
N PHE A 113 4.73 7.50 -17.44
CA PHE A 113 3.91 7.98 -16.33
C PHE A 113 3.27 6.82 -15.55
N LEU A 114 2.69 5.85 -16.27
CA LEU A 114 2.05 4.69 -15.65
C LEU A 114 3.06 3.83 -14.87
N LEU A 115 4.21 3.53 -15.47
CA LEU A 115 5.28 2.78 -14.80
C LEU A 115 5.76 3.49 -13.52
N SER A 116 5.95 4.80 -13.57
CA SER A 116 6.37 5.58 -12.39
C SER A 116 5.32 5.53 -11.26
N THR A 117 4.04 5.56 -11.62
CA THR A 117 2.93 5.50 -10.67
C THR A 117 2.80 4.12 -10.04
N VAL A 118 2.91 3.05 -10.84
CA VAL A 118 2.91 1.67 -10.35
C VAL A 118 4.09 1.41 -9.42
N ALA A 119 5.29 1.86 -9.79
CA ALA A 119 6.49 1.72 -8.97
C ALA A 119 6.33 2.44 -7.61
N LYS A 120 5.79 3.66 -7.63
CA LYS A 120 5.51 4.41 -6.39
C LYS A 120 4.49 3.69 -5.50
N LYS A 121 3.37 3.25 -6.08
CA LYS A 121 2.33 2.50 -5.36
C LYS A 121 2.88 1.21 -4.74
N TRP A 122 3.72 0.49 -5.48
CA TRP A 122 4.37 -0.72 -4.97
C TRP A 122 5.29 -0.41 -3.78
N CYS A 123 6.10 0.64 -3.87
CA CYS A 123 6.92 1.10 -2.75
C CYS A 123 6.06 1.47 -1.53
N ASP A 124 4.98 2.24 -1.73
CA ASP A 124 4.07 2.66 -0.65
C ASP A 124 3.41 1.46 0.04
N ILE A 125 2.99 0.43 -0.72
CA ILE A 125 2.45 -0.83 -0.18
C ILE A 125 3.52 -1.55 0.65
N GLY A 126 4.75 -1.66 0.14
CA GLY A 126 5.86 -2.31 0.85
C GLY A 126 6.19 -1.62 2.18
N VAL A 127 6.22 -0.29 2.19
CA VAL A 127 6.39 0.52 3.40
C VAL A 127 5.24 0.27 4.39
N MET A 128 4.00 0.17 3.89
CA MET A 128 2.85 -0.08 4.76
C MET A 128 2.86 -1.47 5.39
N ILE A 129 3.21 -2.50 4.60
CA ILE A 129 3.42 -3.86 5.12
C ILE A 129 4.50 -3.85 6.21
N ALA A 130 5.60 -3.12 6.02
CA ALA A 130 6.66 -3.03 7.01
C ALA A 130 6.15 -2.40 8.33
N ILE A 131 5.40 -1.30 8.25
CA ILE A 131 4.80 -0.65 9.43
C ILE A 131 3.84 -1.59 10.16
N TYR A 132 2.99 -2.31 9.44
CA TYR A 132 2.09 -3.29 10.06
C TYR A 132 2.83 -4.46 10.71
N ARG A 133 3.95 -4.92 10.12
CA ARG A 133 4.82 -5.91 10.78
C ARG A 133 5.40 -5.38 12.09
N GLU A 134 5.79 -4.10 12.14
CA GLU A 134 6.27 -3.49 13.39
C GLU A 134 5.21 -3.54 14.50
N ILE A 135 3.93 -3.31 14.16
CA ILE A 135 2.81 -3.40 15.12
C ILE A 135 2.67 -4.85 15.60
N VAL A 136 2.64 -5.82 14.69
CA VAL A 136 2.55 -7.25 15.04
C VAL A 136 3.70 -7.68 15.97
N GLU A 137 4.94 -7.27 15.66
CA GLU A 137 6.10 -7.55 16.51
C GLU A 137 5.99 -6.90 17.90
N LEU A 138 5.48 -5.67 17.96
CA LEU A 138 5.26 -4.97 19.22
C LEU A 138 4.23 -5.72 20.07
N THR A 139 3.10 -6.07 19.48
CA THR A 139 2.05 -6.82 20.17
C THR A 139 2.53 -8.21 20.62
N ASP A 140 3.30 -8.91 19.79
CA ASP A 140 3.84 -10.23 20.13
C ASP A 140 4.80 -10.18 21.33
N LYS A 141 5.59 -9.10 21.46
CA LYS A 141 6.47 -8.90 22.62
C LYS A 141 5.70 -8.65 23.90
N GLU A 142 4.70 -7.78 23.86
CA GLU A 142 3.91 -7.42 25.05
C GLU A 142 2.99 -8.56 25.53
N MET A 143 2.51 -9.41 24.63
CA MET A 143 1.73 -10.59 25.02
C MET A 143 2.60 -11.73 25.56
N ALA A 144 3.89 -11.75 25.22
CA ALA A 144 4.86 -12.73 25.73
C ALA A 144 5.47 -12.35 27.08
N SER A 145 5.39 -11.06 27.46
CA SER A 145 5.70 -10.57 28.83
C SER A 145 4.55 -10.78 29.81
#